data_AF-A0A167K632-F1
#
_entry.id   AF-A0A167K632-F1
#
_cell.length_a   1.000
_cell.length_b   1.000
_cell.length_c   1.000
_cell.angle_alpha   90.00
_cell.angle_beta   90.00
_cell.angle_gamma   90.00
#
_symmetry.space_group_name_H-M   'P 1'
#
loop_
_entity.id
_entity.type
_entity.pdbx_description
1 polymer ?
#
loop_
_entity_poly.entity_id
_entity_poly.type
_entity_poly.pdbx_seq_one_letter_code
_entity_poly.pdbx_strand_id
1 'polypeptide(L)'
;MVAHDGFPTDEEIAAIGPPLFTWDELMDICDGGNLGLLRRQPALQKRYDEWTKNTKARYGKIETFLLERRLCWDPPALLPSARSFSPSTPSTHYRVVRNDWPYSVPASVVHFVVWCAVPLIGPGDSGEEVERKGMWGFTGGAERRAAIGEEGDRKGFGGESGEGITAFVKREWPEDEWETCWFMNPPKLQSVRGLVHFHVFGRPKAEKAQTNGTHA
;
A
#
# COMPACT_ATOMS: atom_id res chain seq x y z
N MET A 1 -22.56 -11.74 16.33
CA MET A 1 -21.11 -11.46 16.48
C MET A 1 -20.44 -11.86 15.19
N VAL A 2 -19.98 -10.89 14.38
CA VAL A 2 -19.16 -11.20 13.20
C VAL A 2 -17.87 -11.78 13.74
N ALA A 3 -17.50 -13.00 13.34
CA ALA A 3 -16.20 -13.55 13.70
C ALA A 3 -15.14 -12.51 13.35
N HIS A 4 -14.27 -12.14 14.30
CA HIS A 4 -13.04 -11.44 13.95
C HIS A 4 -12.37 -12.33 12.91
N ASP A 5 -12.25 -11.84 11.68
CA ASP A 5 -11.74 -12.58 10.51
C ASP A 5 -10.24 -12.98 10.67
N GLY A 6 -9.73 -13.04 11.90
CA GLY A 6 -8.37 -13.44 12.28
C GLY A 6 -7.35 -12.32 12.26
N PHE A 7 -7.77 -11.10 11.91
CA PHE A 7 -6.86 -9.97 11.72
C PHE A 7 -6.19 -9.50 13.01
N PRO A 8 -4.91 -9.13 12.93
CA PRO A 8 -4.17 -8.61 14.06
C PRO A 8 -4.67 -7.21 14.45
N THR A 9 -4.75 -6.92 15.74
CA THR A 9 -4.95 -5.53 16.22
C THR A 9 -3.64 -4.75 16.26
N ASP A 10 -3.71 -3.42 16.32
CA ASP A 10 -2.50 -2.57 16.47
C ASP A 10 -1.73 -2.94 17.76
N GLU A 11 -2.43 -3.28 18.85
CA GLU A 11 -1.83 -3.76 20.12
C GLU A 11 -1.12 -5.11 19.95
N GLU A 12 -1.76 -6.08 19.26
CA GLU A 12 -1.16 -7.38 18.99
C GLU A 12 0.10 -7.25 18.12
N ILE A 13 0.10 -6.33 17.14
CA ILE A 13 1.27 -6.06 16.31
C ILE A 13 2.39 -5.44 17.15
N ALA A 14 2.07 -4.44 17.98
CA ALA A 14 3.05 -3.78 18.84
C ALA A 14 3.69 -4.75 19.85
N ALA A 15 2.92 -5.71 20.35
CA ALA A 15 3.40 -6.73 21.28
C ALA A 15 4.38 -7.74 20.66
N ILE A 16 4.45 -7.87 19.33
CA ILE A 16 5.39 -8.78 18.66
C ILE A 16 6.84 -8.31 18.81
N GLY A 17 7.06 -6.99 18.80
CA GLY A 17 8.40 -6.40 18.89
C GLY A 17 8.51 -5.04 18.21
N PRO A 18 9.68 -4.39 18.29
CA PRO A 18 9.88 -3.08 17.68
C PRO A 18 9.76 -3.15 16.15
N PRO A 19 9.41 -2.05 15.46
CA PRO A 19 9.42 -1.99 14.00
C PRO A 19 10.77 -2.42 13.38
N LEU A 20 10.73 -3.14 12.26
CA LEU A 20 11.93 -3.55 11.52
C LEU A 20 12.55 -2.40 10.71
N PHE A 21 11.77 -1.37 10.41
CA PHE A 21 12.18 -0.24 9.58
C PHE A 21 11.80 1.08 10.26
N THR A 22 12.68 2.05 10.13
CA THR A 22 12.41 3.47 10.35
C THR A 22 11.67 4.07 9.14
N TRP A 23 11.19 5.31 9.28
CA TRP A 23 10.53 6.01 8.15
C TRP A 23 11.49 6.23 6.98
N ASP A 24 12.73 6.65 7.26
CA ASP A 24 13.72 6.93 6.22
C ASP A 24 14.16 5.64 5.50
N GLU A 25 14.35 4.53 6.21
CA GLU A 25 14.64 3.23 5.60
C GLU A 25 13.50 2.73 4.69
N LEU A 26 12.22 2.93 5.08
CA LEU A 26 11.09 2.58 4.21
C LEU A 26 11.13 3.36 2.90
N MET A 27 11.45 4.65 2.96
CA MET A 27 11.59 5.49 1.76
C MET A 27 12.78 5.04 0.92
N ASP A 28 13.94 4.72 1.52
CA ASP A 28 15.13 4.24 0.79
C ASP A 28 14.88 2.93 0.06
N ILE A 29 14.18 1.99 0.71
CA ILE A 29 13.81 0.71 0.09
C ILE A 29 12.93 0.94 -1.13
N CYS A 30 11.97 1.87 -1.04
CA CYS A 30 11.08 2.19 -2.15
C CYS A 30 11.84 2.90 -3.28
N ASP A 31 12.66 3.90 -2.95
CA ASP A 31 13.45 4.67 -3.92
C ASP A 31 14.45 3.80 -4.69
N GLY A 32 15.07 2.84 -4.02
CA GLY A 32 15.96 1.86 -4.64
C GLY A 32 15.25 0.78 -5.47
N GLY A 33 13.91 0.76 -5.51
CA GLY A 33 13.12 -0.27 -6.20
C GLY A 33 13.31 -1.69 -5.64
N ASN A 34 13.85 -1.82 -4.42
CA ASN A 34 14.18 -3.09 -3.77
C ASN A 34 13.03 -3.57 -2.88
N LEU A 35 11.79 -3.51 -3.40
CA LEU A 35 10.56 -3.74 -2.63
C LEU A 35 10.47 -5.11 -1.95
N GLY A 36 11.29 -6.09 -2.37
CA GLY A 36 11.40 -7.39 -1.70
C GLY A 36 12.02 -7.34 -0.30
N LEU A 37 12.63 -6.22 0.10
CA LEU A 37 13.11 -6.00 1.46
C LEU A 37 11.97 -5.69 2.42
N LEU A 38 10.87 -5.10 1.94
CA LEU A 38 9.71 -4.78 2.76
C LEU A 38 9.07 -6.07 3.28
N ARG A 39 9.04 -6.23 4.59
CA ARG A 39 8.61 -7.47 5.24
C ARG A 39 7.86 -7.21 6.53
N ARG A 40 7.15 -8.23 6.98
CA ARG A 40 6.53 -8.28 8.31
C ARG A 40 7.54 -8.76 9.33
N GLN A 41 7.23 -8.52 10.61
CA GLN A 41 7.87 -9.27 11.69
C GLN A 41 7.66 -10.78 11.49
N PRO A 42 8.66 -11.65 11.79
CA PRO A 42 8.55 -13.09 11.53
C PRO A 42 7.33 -13.75 12.19
N ALA A 43 6.97 -13.36 13.42
CA ALA A 43 5.79 -13.88 14.09
C ALA A 43 4.48 -13.46 13.39
N LEU A 44 4.41 -12.22 12.90
CA LEU A 44 3.25 -11.73 12.14
C LEU A 44 3.15 -12.41 10.77
N GLN A 45 4.30 -12.64 10.11
CA GLN A 45 4.35 -13.39 8.85
C GLN A 45 3.81 -14.81 9.04
N LYS A 46 4.22 -15.51 10.10
CA LYS A 46 3.69 -16.85 10.42
C LYS A 46 2.16 -16.84 10.59
N ARG A 47 1.63 -15.86 11.33
CA ARG A 47 0.19 -15.70 11.53
C ARG A 47 -0.54 -15.39 10.20
N TYR A 48 0.04 -14.56 9.34
CA TYR A 48 -0.47 -14.28 8.00
C TYR A 48 -0.50 -15.53 7.12
N ASP A 49 0.53 -16.37 7.17
CA ASP A 49 0.60 -17.61 6.38
C ASP A 49 -0.47 -18.62 6.82
N GLU A 50 -0.66 -18.77 8.14
CA GLU A 50 -1.73 -19.59 8.72
C GLU A 50 -3.13 -19.06 8.35
N TRP A 51 -3.34 -17.74 8.46
CA TRP A 51 -4.57 -17.09 8.03
C TRP A 51 -4.83 -17.31 6.53
N THR A 52 -3.81 -17.12 5.68
CA THR A 52 -3.91 -17.30 4.23
C THR A 52 -4.33 -18.72 3.89
N LYS A 53 -3.75 -19.73 4.56
CA LYS A 53 -4.12 -21.13 4.39
C LYS A 53 -5.59 -21.37 4.73
N ASN A 54 -6.04 -20.86 5.87
CA ASN A 54 -7.42 -21.03 6.34
C ASN A 54 -8.43 -20.29 5.45
N THR A 55 -8.11 -19.07 5.02
CA THR A 55 -8.96 -18.28 4.12
C THR A 55 -9.09 -18.95 2.76
N LYS A 56 -7.99 -19.47 2.19
CA LYS A 56 -8.05 -20.26 0.94
C LYS A 56 -8.88 -21.53 1.10
N ALA A 57 -8.79 -22.23 2.24
CA ALA A 57 -9.61 -23.41 2.49
C ALA A 57 -11.12 -23.08 2.55
N ARG A 58 -11.49 -21.89 3.05
CA ARG A 58 -12.88 -21.47 3.21
C ARG A 58 -13.48 -20.81 1.96
N TYR A 59 -12.73 -19.96 1.28
CA TYR A 59 -13.20 -19.12 0.16
C TYR A 59 -12.64 -19.57 -1.21
N GLY A 60 -11.80 -20.60 -1.25
CA GLY A 60 -11.08 -21.07 -2.44
C GLY A 60 -9.88 -20.19 -2.79
N LYS A 61 -10.07 -18.87 -2.84
CA LYS A 61 -9.03 -17.86 -3.16
C LYS A 61 -9.11 -16.67 -2.19
N ILE A 62 -7.98 -15.99 -2.00
CA ILE A 62 -7.95 -14.75 -1.19
C ILE A 62 -8.72 -13.64 -1.90
N GLU A 63 -8.67 -13.60 -3.23
CA GLU A 63 -9.44 -12.67 -4.06
C GLU A 63 -10.94 -12.74 -3.77
N THR A 64 -11.49 -13.95 -3.65
CA THR A 64 -12.92 -14.17 -3.31
C THR A 64 -13.24 -13.56 -1.95
N PHE A 65 -12.41 -13.85 -0.93
CA PHE A 65 -12.57 -13.25 0.39
C PHE A 65 -12.53 -11.72 0.32
N LEU A 66 -11.55 -11.15 -0.38
CA LEU A 66 -11.40 -9.70 -0.49
C LEU A 66 -12.62 -9.05 -1.16
N LEU A 67 -13.08 -9.60 -2.28
CA LEU A 67 -14.26 -9.09 -2.99
C LEU A 67 -15.51 -9.13 -2.10
N GLU A 68 -15.76 -10.25 -1.42
CA GLU A 68 -16.96 -10.47 -0.59
C GLU A 68 -16.93 -9.74 0.75
N ARG A 69 -15.76 -9.57 1.36
CA ARG A 69 -15.62 -9.18 2.78
C ARG A 69 -14.90 -7.85 3.01
N ARG A 70 -14.19 -7.33 2.00
CA ARG A 70 -13.37 -6.12 2.13
C ARG A 70 -13.75 -5.04 1.14
N LEU A 71 -13.84 -5.40 -0.14
CA LEU A 71 -14.11 -4.43 -1.20
C LEU A 71 -15.61 -4.16 -1.30
N CYS A 72 -16.45 -5.16 -1.01
CA CYS A 72 -17.92 -5.10 -1.04
C CYS A 72 -18.40 -4.37 -2.30
N TRP A 73 -17.77 -4.77 -3.39
CA TRP A 73 -17.93 -4.19 -4.70
C TRP A 73 -19.21 -4.81 -5.27
N ASP A 74 -20.31 -4.05 -5.24
CA ASP A 74 -21.63 -4.48 -5.70
C ASP A 74 -22.23 -3.55 -6.79
N PRO A 75 -22.16 -3.92 -8.07
CA PRO A 75 -21.20 -4.86 -8.66
C PRO A 75 -20.24 -4.10 -9.59
N PRO A 76 -19.02 -3.73 -9.19
CA PRO A 76 -17.94 -3.51 -10.12
C PRO A 76 -17.19 -4.83 -10.31
N ALA A 77 -17.39 -5.39 -11.51
CA ALA A 77 -16.46 -6.36 -12.07
C ALA A 77 -15.07 -5.72 -12.16
N LEU A 78 -14.02 -6.54 -12.13
CA LEU A 78 -12.72 -6.10 -12.61
C LEU A 78 -12.90 -5.55 -14.03
N LEU A 79 -12.30 -4.39 -14.30
CA LEU A 79 -12.39 -3.65 -15.54
C LEU A 79 -11.02 -3.66 -16.25
N PRO A 80 -10.50 -4.83 -16.66
CA PRO A 80 -9.14 -4.94 -17.22
C PRO A 80 -8.96 -4.18 -18.54
N SER A 81 -10.06 -3.91 -19.26
CA SER A 81 -10.05 -3.17 -20.53
C SER A 81 -10.37 -1.67 -20.37
N ALA A 82 -10.57 -1.18 -19.14
CA ALA A 82 -10.76 0.24 -18.89
C ALA A 82 -9.45 1.01 -19.02
N ARG A 83 -9.55 2.36 -19.03
CA ARG A 83 -8.37 3.22 -18.90
C ARG A 83 -7.64 2.91 -17.60
N SER A 84 -6.33 3.05 -17.62
CA SER A 84 -5.50 2.90 -16.42
C SER A 84 -5.92 3.90 -15.34
N PHE A 85 -5.60 3.54 -14.11
CA PHE A 85 -5.87 4.32 -12.92
C PHE A 85 -5.27 5.72 -13.05
N SER A 86 -6.02 6.69 -12.56
CA SER A 86 -5.64 8.10 -12.59
C SER A 86 -6.36 8.87 -11.47
N PRO A 87 -6.00 10.14 -11.22
CA PRO A 87 -6.73 10.97 -10.28
C PRO A 87 -8.23 11.09 -10.61
N SER A 88 -8.63 10.95 -11.86
CA SER A 88 -10.04 11.01 -12.27
C SER A 88 -10.75 9.66 -12.21
N THR A 89 -10.11 8.59 -11.72
CA THR A 89 -10.77 7.28 -11.56
C THR A 89 -11.96 7.42 -10.60
N PRO A 90 -13.17 6.98 -10.99
CA PRO A 90 -14.35 7.05 -10.14
C PRO A 90 -14.13 6.37 -8.79
N SER A 91 -14.66 6.95 -7.71
CA SER A 91 -14.60 6.37 -6.36
C SER A 91 -15.32 5.02 -6.23
N THR A 92 -16.14 4.65 -7.21
CA THR A 92 -16.73 3.32 -7.34
C THR A 92 -15.74 2.26 -7.82
N HIS A 93 -14.62 2.65 -8.43
CA HIS A 93 -13.62 1.75 -9.03
C HIS A 93 -12.38 1.54 -8.15
N TYR A 94 -12.33 2.10 -6.94
CA TYR A 94 -11.26 1.82 -5.99
C TYR A 94 -11.77 1.75 -4.55
N ARG A 95 -10.94 1.16 -3.67
CA ARG A 95 -11.14 1.16 -2.22
C ARG A 95 -9.81 1.41 -1.53
N VAL A 96 -9.78 2.43 -0.68
CA VAL A 96 -8.66 2.71 0.22
C VAL A 96 -8.96 2.06 1.56
N VAL A 97 -8.08 1.17 2.03
CA VAL A 97 -8.23 0.49 3.32
C VAL A 97 -6.91 0.47 4.09
N ARG A 98 -6.96 0.41 5.42
CA ARG A 98 -5.78 0.00 6.20
C ARG A 98 -5.42 -1.43 5.80
N ASN A 99 -4.14 -1.73 5.66
CA ASN A 99 -3.69 -3.07 5.35
C ASN A 99 -3.97 -3.98 6.54
N ASP A 100 -4.85 -4.97 6.37
CA ASP A 100 -5.18 -5.95 7.42
C ASP A 100 -3.95 -6.74 7.90
N TRP A 101 -2.91 -6.85 7.07
CA TRP A 101 -1.66 -7.56 7.36
C TRP A 101 -0.46 -6.69 7.01
N PRO A 102 -0.18 -5.63 7.79
CA PRO A 102 0.81 -4.63 7.42
C PRO A 102 2.24 -5.19 7.49
N TYR A 103 3.12 -4.64 6.66
CA TYR A 103 4.57 -4.69 6.87
C TYR A 103 4.98 -4.04 8.20
N SER A 104 6.19 -4.31 8.65
CA SER A 104 6.69 -3.79 9.91
C SER A 104 7.13 -2.33 9.78
N VAL A 105 6.20 -1.42 10.04
CA VAL A 105 6.40 0.04 9.92
C VAL A 105 6.50 0.70 11.29
N PRO A 106 7.07 1.92 11.41
CA PRO A 106 7.07 2.70 12.65
C PRO A 106 5.66 2.93 13.19
N ALA A 107 5.50 3.09 14.51
CA ALA A 107 4.20 3.34 15.14
C ALA A 107 3.51 4.64 14.63
N SER A 108 4.29 5.60 14.13
CA SER A 108 3.77 6.82 13.52
C SER A 108 3.36 6.63 12.04
N VAL A 109 3.45 5.44 11.47
CA VAL A 109 3.18 5.17 10.06
C VAL A 109 2.01 4.21 9.94
N VAL A 110 1.04 4.56 9.10
CA VAL A 110 -0.06 3.68 8.75
C VAL A 110 0.18 3.10 7.37
N HIS A 111 0.09 1.78 7.25
CA HIS A 111 0.19 1.08 5.98
C HIS A 111 -1.20 0.85 5.39
N PHE A 112 -1.49 1.52 4.28
CA PHE A 112 -2.73 1.38 3.52
C PHE A 112 -2.52 0.53 2.26
N VAL A 113 -3.63 -0.04 1.77
CA VAL A 113 -3.72 -0.65 0.44
C VAL A 113 -4.83 0.05 -0.32
N VAL A 114 -4.55 0.41 -1.57
CA VAL A 114 -5.55 0.93 -2.51
C VAL A 114 -5.83 -0.16 -3.53
N TRP A 115 -7.01 -0.78 -3.42
CA TRP A 115 -7.50 -1.77 -4.36
C TRP A 115 -8.18 -1.10 -5.53
N CYS A 116 -7.85 -1.50 -6.75
CA CYS A 116 -8.31 -0.89 -7.98
C CYS A 116 -9.03 -1.92 -8.85
N ALA A 117 -10.20 -1.55 -9.38
CA ALA A 117 -10.93 -2.35 -10.36
C ALA A 117 -10.34 -2.20 -11.76
N VAL A 118 -9.58 -1.14 -12.01
CA VAL A 118 -8.91 -0.81 -13.29
C VAL A 118 -7.41 -1.12 -13.23
N PRO A 119 -6.71 -1.30 -14.37
CA PRO A 119 -5.26 -1.46 -14.41
C PRO A 119 -4.52 -0.26 -13.81
N LEU A 120 -3.35 -0.46 -13.18
CA LEU A 120 -2.49 0.67 -12.74
C LEU A 120 -1.58 1.18 -13.84
N ILE A 121 -1.08 0.28 -14.70
CA ILE A 121 -0.07 0.59 -15.70
C ILE A 121 -0.79 0.84 -17.03
N GLY A 122 -0.63 2.06 -17.55
CA GLY A 122 -1.08 2.42 -18.89
C GLY A 122 -0.17 1.81 -19.98
N PRO A 123 -0.63 1.71 -21.25
CA PRO A 123 0.14 1.12 -22.34
C PRO A 123 1.51 1.78 -22.60
N GLY A 124 1.68 3.06 -22.25
CA GLY A 124 2.93 3.80 -22.43
C GLY A 124 3.98 3.56 -21.33
N ASP A 125 3.56 3.03 -20.17
CA ASP A 125 4.42 2.86 -18.99
C ASP A 125 4.70 1.38 -18.66
N SER A 126 4.18 0.45 -19.48
CA SER A 126 4.55 -0.96 -19.38
C SER A 126 5.97 -1.18 -19.90
N GLY A 127 6.81 -1.86 -19.12
CA GLY A 127 8.17 -2.17 -19.53
C GLY A 127 8.92 -3.01 -18.51
N GLU A 128 10.08 -3.56 -18.93
CA GLU A 128 10.89 -4.48 -18.13
C GLU A 128 11.27 -3.89 -16.75
N GLU A 129 11.57 -2.59 -16.69
CA GLU A 129 11.92 -1.95 -15.42
C GLU A 129 10.74 -1.89 -14.44
N VAL A 130 9.53 -1.59 -14.91
CA VAL A 130 8.32 -1.61 -14.08
C VAL A 130 7.97 -3.03 -13.65
N GLU A 131 8.13 -4.02 -14.53
CA GLU A 131 7.96 -5.42 -14.16
C GLU A 131 8.99 -5.90 -13.12
N ARG A 132 10.22 -5.38 -13.20
CA ARG A 132 11.31 -5.76 -12.31
C ARG A 132 11.27 -5.06 -10.95
N LYS A 133 11.05 -3.75 -10.96
CA LYS A 133 11.16 -2.85 -9.79
C LYS A 133 9.81 -2.46 -9.20
N GLY A 134 8.73 -2.50 -9.99
CA GLY A 134 7.45 -1.91 -9.63
C GLY A 134 7.37 -0.42 -10.00
N MET A 135 6.52 0.33 -9.29
CA MET A 135 6.41 1.80 -9.38
C MET A 135 6.37 2.36 -7.96
N TRP A 136 6.82 3.59 -7.76
CA TRP A 136 6.76 4.26 -6.47
C TRP A 136 6.79 5.78 -6.60
N GLY A 137 6.43 6.47 -5.52
CA GLY A 137 6.54 7.91 -5.43
C GLY A 137 6.34 8.41 -4.01
N PHE A 138 6.61 9.70 -3.83
CA PHE A 138 6.64 10.36 -2.54
C PHE A 138 5.82 11.66 -2.58
N THR A 139 5.21 12.04 -1.45
CA THR A 139 4.47 13.30 -1.32
C THR A 139 4.65 13.91 0.06
N GLY A 140 4.25 15.18 0.22
CA GLY A 140 4.18 15.82 1.52
C GLY A 140 5.52 16.29 2.07
N GLY A 141 6.57 16.31 1.25
CA GLY A 141 7.93 16.63 1.65
C GLY A 141 8.85 15.41 1.81
N ALA A 142 8.31 14.19 1.70
CA ALA A 142 9.11 12.98 1.62
C ALA A 142 10.03 12.98 0.38
N GLU A 143 9.56 13.53 -0.73
CA GLU A 143 10.33 13.66 -1.98
C GLU A 143 11.55 14.58 -1.85
N ARG A 144 11.51 15.55 -0.93
CA ARG A 144 12.60 16.52 -0.69
C ARG A 144 13.65 16.01 0.29
N ARG A 145 13.49 14.79 0.79
CA ARG A 145 14.49 14.15 1.65
C ARG A 145 15.50 13.46 0.76
N ALA A 146 16.77 13.73 0.97
CA ALA A 146 17.83 12.98 0.30
C ALA A 146 17.71 11.47 0.62
N ALA A 147 17.98 10.64 -0.38
CA ALA A 147 18.28 9.24 -0.13
C ALA A 147 19.57 9.13 0.69
N ILE A 148 19.68 8.11 1.54
CA ILE A 148 20.89 7.94 2.36
C ILE A 148 22.11 7.76 1.44
N GLY A 149 23.05 8.71 1.52
CA GLY A 149 24.30 8.67 0.77
C GLY A 149 24.24 9.26 -0.64
N GLU A 150 23.13 9.88 -1.04
CA GLU A 150 22.99 10.57 -2.32
C GLU A 150 22.71 12.07 -2.14
N GLU A 151 23.23 12.88 -3.05
CA GLU A 151 22.90 14.31 -3.12
C GLU A 151 21.67 14.52 -4.02
N GLY A 152 20.64 15.20 -3.51
CA GLY A 152 19.44 15.58 -4.26
C GLY A 152 18.14 15.00 -3.69
N ASP A 153 17.03 15.31 -4.34
CA ASP A 153 15.67 14.88 -3.98
C ASP A 153 15.37 13.46 -4.50
N ARG A 154 14.54 12.71 -3.77
CA ARG A 154 14.04 11.40 -4.21
C ARG A 154 13.15 11.56 -5.42
N LYS A 155 13.44 10.80 -6.48
CA LYS A 155 12.64 10.80 -7.71
C LYS A 155 11.71 9.60 -7.73
N GLY A 156 10.41 9.86 -7.88
CA GLY A 156 9.44 8.79 -8.15
C GLY A 156 9.75 8.06 -9.46
N PHE A 157 9.16 6.87 -9.60
CA PHE A 157 9.33 6.01 -10.77
C PHE A 157 7.98 5.43 -11.22
N GLY A 158 7.71 5.48 -12.53
CA GLY A 158 6.48 4.91 -13.10
C GLY A 158 5.86 5.69 -14.27
N GLY A 159 6.55 6.68 -14.83
CA GLY A 159 6.06 7.45 -15.98
C GLY A 159 4.71 8.15 -15.73
N GLU A 160 3.87 8.26 -16.76
CA GLU A 160 2.58 8.96 -16.67
C GLU A 160 1.63 8.28 -15.66
N SER A 161 1.64 6.96 -15.62
CA SER A 161 0.87 6.16 -14.65
C SER A 161 1.32 6.44 -13.21
N GLY A 162 2.62 6.54 -12.97
CA GLY A 162 3.18 6.88 -11.66
C GLY A 162 2.87 8.32 -11.24
N GLU A 163 2.93 9.27 -12.17
CA GLU A 163 2.51 10.66 -11.93
C GLU A 163 1.01 10.74 -11.58
N GLY A 164 0.17 9.98 -12.28
CA GLY A 164 -1.25 9.86 -12.01
C GLY A 164 -1.55 9.28 -10.62
N ILE A 165 -0.85 8.23 -10.20
CA ILE A 165 -0.97 7.67 -8.85
C ILE A 165 -0.49 8.69 -7.81
N THR A 166 0.60 9.41 -8.06
CA THR A 166 1.10 10.45 -7.15
C THR A 166 0.08 11.56 -6.95
N ALA A 167 -0.54 12.05 -8.03
CA ALA A 167 -1.59 13.07 -7.95
C ALA A 167 -2.85 12.55 -7.21
N PHE A 168 -3.21 11.27 -7.37
CA PHE A 168 -4.25 10.64 -6.56
C PHE A 168 -3.87 10.64 -5.07
N VAL A 169 -2.65 10.21 -4.72
CA VAL A 169 -2.17 10.13 -3.34
C VAL A 169 -2.16 11.51 -2.68
N LYS A 170 -1.75 12.57 -3.38
CA LYS A 170 -1.80 13.95 -2.86
C LYS A 170 -3.22 14.41 -2.48
N ARG A 171 -4.24 13.92 -3.19
CA ARG A 171 -5.64 14.25 -2.90
C ARG A 171 -6.17 13.48 -1.69
N GLU A 172 -5.90 12.18 -1.62
CA GLU A 172 -6.39 11.32 -0.53
C GLU A 172 -5.60 11.51 0.78
N TRP A 173 -4.32 11.88 0.68
CA TRP A 173 -3.44 12.25 1.79
C TRP A 173 -2.88 13.66 1.55
N PRO A 174 -3.63 14.72 1.96
CA PRO A 174 -3.22 16.11 1.79
C PRO A 174 -1.80 16.38 2.32
N GLU A 175 -1.01 17.09 1.53
CA GLU A 175 0.43 17.26 1.76
C GLU A 175 0.77 18.16 2.96
N ASP A 176 -0.18 18.95 3.46
CA ASP A 176 -0.10 19.70 4.71
C ASP A 176 -0.31 18.82 5.95
N GLU A 177 -1.03 17.72 5.78
CA GLU A 177 -1.38 16.78 6.86
C GLU A 177 -0.49 15.53 6.90
N TRP A 178 0.07 15.11 5.77
CA TRP A 178 0.78 13.83 5.63
C TRP A 178 2.11 13.96 4.92
N GLU A 179 3.04 13.10 5.28
CA GLU A 179 4.11 12.63 4.40
C GLU A 179 3.70 11.24 3.88
N THR A 180 3.91 10.95 2.59
CA THR A 180 3.61 9.62 2.04
C THR A 180 4.72 9.04 1.19
N CYS A 181 4.75 7.71 1.17
CA CYS A 181 5.53 6.88 0.27
C CYS A 181 4.57 5.80 -0.28
N TRP A 182 4.29 5.84 -1.59
CA TRP A 182 3.45 4.84 -2.24
C TRP A 182 4.27 3.95 -3.14
N PHE A 183 3.86 2.69 -3.30
CA PHE A 183 4.52 1.75 -4.18
C PHE A 183 3.57 0.66 -4.70
N MET A 184 3.80 0.22 -5.93
CA MET A 184 3.19 -0.97 -6.51
C MET A 184 4.26 -2.07 -6.55
N ASN A 185 3.99 -3.19 -5.88
CA ASN A 185 4.87 -4.35 -5.91
C ASN A 185 4.98 -4.92 -7.35
N PRO A 186 6.18 -5.30 -7.84
CA PRO A 186 6.32 -6.03 -9.09
C PRO A 186 5.57 -7.37 -9.02
N PRO A 187 5.13 -7.94 -10.16
CA PRO A 187 4.27 -9.13 -10.19
C PRO A 187 4.77 -10.32 -9.37
N LYS A 188 6.10 -10.50 -9.30
CA LYS A 188 6.74 -11.60 -8.54
C LYS A 188 6.55 -11.48 -7.03
N LEU A 189 6.32 -10.28 -6.49
CA LEU A 189 6.18 -10.00 -5.06
C LEU A 189 4.71 -9.86 -4.61
N GLN A 190 3.76 -9.78 -5.54
CA GLN A 190 2.34 -9.64 -5.22
C GLN A 190 1.78 -10.92 -4.61
N SER A 191 1.18 -10.81 -3.43
CA SER A 191 0.49 -11.92 -2.77
C SER A 191 -0.89 -12.21 -3.38
N VAL A 192 -1.54 -11.20 -3.96
CA VAL A 192 -2.88 -11.28 -4.56
C VAL A 192 -2.79 -10.78 -6.00
N ARG A 193 -2.53 -11.68 -6.94
CA ARG A 193 -2.28 -11.31 -8.35
C ARG A 193 -3.55 -11.02 -9.13
N GLY A 194 -4.69 -11.57 -8.69
CA GLY A 194 -5.97 -11.40 -9.39
C GLY A 194 -6.66 -10.05 -9.13
N LEU A 195 -6.15 -9.24 -8.19
CA LEU A 195 -6.71 -7.94 -7.86
C LEU A 195 -5.60 -6.88 -7.93
N VAL A 196 -5.85 -5.83 -8.68
CA VAL A 196 -4.90 -4.74 -8.87
C VAL A 196 -4.84 -3.89 -7.61
N HIS A 197 -3.64 -3.59 -7.12
CA HIS A 197 -3.47 -2.79 -5.92
C HIS A 197 -2.09 -2.12 -5.85
N PHE A 198 -2.02 -1.01 -5.12
CA PHE A 198 -0.78 -0.41 -4.66
C PHE A 198 -0.86 -0.12 -3.16
N HIS A 199 0.29 0.09 -2.55
CA HIS A 199 0.46 0.35 -1.14
C HIS A 199 0.77 1.81 -0.91
N VAL A 200 0.32 2.34 0.23
CA VAL A 200 0.69 3.69 0.69
C VAL A 200 1.12 3.58 2.14
N PHE A 201 2.34 3.98 2.44
CA PHE A 201 2.74 4.32 3.79
C PHE A 201 2.41 5.81 4.02
N GLY A 202 1.52 6.09 4.97
CA GLY A 202 1.17 7.45 5.36
C GLY A 202 1.66 7.76 6.76
N ARG A 203 2.45 8.82 6.91
CA ARG A 203 2.89 9.36 8.20
C ARG A 203 2.17 10.68 8.45
N PRO A 204 1.29 10.79 9.47
CA PRO A 204 0.63 12.05 9.78
C PRO A 204 1.66 13.02 10.35
N LYS A 205 1.55 14.28 9.95
CA LYS A 205 2.31 15.39 10.52
C LYS A 205 1.76 15.73 11.90
N ALA A 206 2.56 16.42 12.72
CA ALA A 206 2.29 16.64 14.14
C ALA A 206 0.90 17.27 14.42
N GLU A 207 0.39 18.11 13.52
CA GLU A 207 -0.94 18.74 13.65
C GLU A 207 -2.08 17.72 13.50
N LYS A 208 -1.94 16.73 12.62
CA LYS A 208 -2.92 15.66 12.43
C LYS A 208 -2.78 14.52 13.46
N ALA A 209 -1.58 14.29 13.97
CA ALA A 209 -1.37 13.29 15.01
C ALA A 209 -2.13 13.62 16.31
N GLN A 210 -2.37 14.92 16.58
CA GLN A 210 -3.10 15.39 17.77
C GLN A 210 -4.61 15.21 17.66
N THR A 211 -5.21 15.34 16.48
CA THR A 211 -6.68 15.22 16.28
C THR A 211 -7.18 13.77 16.34
N ASN A 212 -6.34 12.79 16.02
CA ASN A 212 -6.68 11.37 16.16
C ASN A 212 -6.53 10.82 17.59
N GLY A 213 -5.96 11.59 18.52
CA GLY A 213 -5.75 11.18 19.92
C GLY A 213 -6.97 11.35 20.83
N THR A 214 -8.13 11.77 20.31
CA THR A 214 -9.31 12.14 21.14
C THR A 214 -10.52 11.23 20.99
N HIS A 215 -10.42 10.10 20.29
CA HIS A 215 -11.49 9.10 20.24
C HIS A 215 -10.99 7.75 20.74
N ALA A 216 -11.10 7.60 22.07
CA ALA A 216 -11.19 6.32 22.77
C ALA A 216 -12.62 5.78 22.70
#